data_AF-A0A2H0AB77-F1
#
_entry.id   AF-A0A2H0AB77-F1
#
_cell.length_a   1.000
_cell.length_b   1.000
_cell.length_c   1.000
_cell.angle_alpha   90.00
_cell.angle_beta   90.00
_cell.angle_gamma   90.00
#
_symmetry.space_group_name_H-M   'P 1'
#
loop_
_entity.id
_entity.type
_entity.pdbx_description
1 polymer ?
#
loop_
_entity_poly.entity_id
_entity_poly.type
_entity_poly.pdbx_seq_one_letter_code
_entity_poly.pdbx_strand_id
1 'polypeptide(L)'
;MPVVALLAPTVEDAVDQVCVLSDVVALPEDVLSYVQKRVPTFQFRYSKTVQGKYYANICPSCGMLSGDFFLHSEPGAPFFPTCEEEAGLLYLAEIPMQRPVRIRAGFHMGTGELILNHAKRIA
;
A
#
# COMPACT_ATOMS: atom_id res chain seq x y z
N MET A 1 -3.19 10.25 -10.76
CA MET A 1 -4.18 9.20 -10.39
C MET A 1 -3.84 8.74 -9.00
N PRO A 2 -4.77 8.78 -8.03
CA PRO A 2 -4.47 8.32 -6.68
C PRO A 2 -4.22 6.81 -6.70
N VAL A 3 -3.05 6.41 -6.23
CA VAL A 3 -2.70 5.03 -5.90
C VAL A 3 -2.51 4.95 -4.39
N VAL A 4 -2.78 3.79 -3.79
CA VAL A 4 -2.66 3.55 -2.35
C VAL A 4 -1.88 2.27 -2.09
N ALA A 5 -1.07 2.31 -1.03
CA ALA A 5 -0.46 1.15 -0.41
C ALA A 5 -0.80 1.14 1.08
N LEU A 6 -0.70 -0.03 1.71
CA LEU A 6 -0.85 -0.17 3.15
C LEU A 6 0.52 -0.13 3.81
N LEU A 7 0.68 0.71 4.82
CA LEU A 7 1.86 0.78 5.67
C LEU A 7 1.55 0.07 7.00
N ALA A 8 2.35 -0.92 7.36
CA ALA A 8 2.20 -1.72 8.57
C ALA A 8 3.40 -1.43 9.51
N PRO A 9 3.23 -0.61 10.56
CA PRO A 9 4.32 -0.26 11.47
C PRO A 9 4.74 -1.42 12.39
N THR A 10 3.92 -2.47 12.48
CA THR A 10 4.22 -3.66 13.27
C THR A 10 3.69 -4.86 12.52
N VAL A 11 4.57 -5.82 12.22
CA VAL A 11 4.23 -7.10 11.58
C VAL A 11 4.88 -8.20 12.41
N GLU A 12 4.13 -9.25 12.75
CA GLU A 12 4.58 -10.33 13.64
C GLU A 12 5.87 -11.00 13.15
N ASP A 13 6.02 -11.14 11.83
CA ASP A 13 7.17 -11.77 11.18
C ASP A 13 8.32 -10.78 10.84
N ALA A 14 8.14 -9.46 11.06
CA ALA A 14 9.14 -8.45 10.76
C ALA A 14 9.56 -7.73 12.04
N VAL A 15 10.72 -8.09 12.57
CA VAL A 15 11.25 -7.56 13.84
C VAL A 15 11.48 -6.05 13.72
N ASP A 16 10.66 -5.28 14.45
CA ASP A 16 10.74 -3.83 14.66
C ASP A 16 10.92 -2.98 13.38
N GLN A 17 10.32 -3.39 12.26
CA GLN A 17 10.39 -2.65 11.01
C GLN A 17 9.01 -2.28 10.46
N VAL A 18 8.88 -1.03 10.06
CA VAL A 18 7.73 -0.55 9.29
C VAL A 18 7.79 -1.18 7.90
N CYS A 19 6.77 -1.97 7.59
CA CYS A 19 6.64 -2.69 6.33
C CYS A 19 5.66 -1.98 5.41
N VAL A 20 5.98 -1.92 4.12
CA VAL A 20 5.01 -1.52 3.09
C VAL A 20 4.45 -2.80 2.48
N LEU A 21 3.13 -2.93 2.48
CA LEU A 21 2.47 -4.12 1.95
C LEU A 21 2.26 -4.00 0.44
N SER A 22 2.45 -5.13 -0.25
CA SER A 22 2.22 -5.31 -1.69
C SER A 22 1.53 -6.65 -1.93
N ASP A 23 1.03 -6.89 -3.14
CA ASP A 23 0.36 -8.12 -3.54
C ASP A 23 -0.74 -8.54 -2.55
N VAL A 24 -1.51 -7.57 -2.05
CA VAL A 24 -2.49 -7.79 -0.97
C VAL A 24 -3.60 -8.71 -1.46
N VAL A 25 -3.70 -9.93 -0.93
CA VAL A 25 -4.68 -10.94 -1.35
C VAL A 25 -5.93 -10.96 -0.45
N ALA A 26 -5.78 -10.60 0.82
CA ALA A 26 -6.91 -10.51 1.75
C ALA A 26 -6.66 -9.48 2.84
N LEU A 27 -7.70 -8.73 3.18
CA LEU A 27 -7.72 -7.78 4.28
C LEU A 27 -9.12 -7.81 4.96
N PRO A 28 -9.21 -7.39 6.23
CA PRO A 28 -10.51 -7.22 6.89
C PRO A 28 -11.41 -6.23 6.17
N GLU A 29 -12.72 -6.42 6.30
CA GLU A 29 -13.73 -5.60 5.62
C GLU A 29 -13.72 -4.14 6.08
N ASP A 30 -13.43 -3.87 7.35
CA ASP A 30 -13.34 -2.52 7.90
C ASP A 30 -12.13 -1.76 7.34
N VAL A 31 -10.97 -2.40 7.24
CA VAL A 31 -9.78 -1.87 6.56
C VAL A 31 -10.09 -1.59 5.08
N LEU A 32 -10.70 -2.55 4.39
CA LEU A 32 -11.02 -2.40 2.96
C LEU A 32 -11.99 -1.25 2.73
N SER A 33 -13.04 -1.19 3.54
CA SER A 33 -14.06 -0.13 3.47
C SER A 33 -13.44 1.24 3.74
N TYR A 34 -12.52 1.33 4.69
CA TYR A 34 -11.82 2.58 4.99
C TYR A 34 -10.98 3.07 3.79
N VAL A 35 -10.23 2.14 3.17
CA VAL A 35 -9.40 2.43 2.00
C VAL A 35 -10.27 2.81 0.80
N GLN A 36 -11.29 2.01 0.47
CA GLN A 36 -12.12 2.23 -0.73
C GLN A 36 -13.03 3.46 -0.63
N LYS A 37 -13.39 3.92 0.59
CA LYS A 37 -14.06 5.22 0.78
C LYS A 37 -13.20 6.40 0.30
N ARG A 38 -11.88 6.29 0.36
CA ARG A 38 -10.93 7.33 -0.07
C ARG A 38 -10.39 7.09 -1.48
N VAL A 39 -10.08 5.83 -1.79
CA VAL A 39 -9.50 5.39 -3.05
C VAL A 39 -10.32 4.21 -3.60
N PRO A 40 -11.50 4.47 -4.20
CA PRO A 40 -12.41 3.41 -4.68
C PRO A 40 -11.82 2.58 -5.83
N THR A 41 -10.71 3.02 -6.41
CA THR A 41 -9.92 2.32 -7.43
C THR A 41 -8.99 1.26 -6.85
N PHE A 42 -8.89 1.11 -5.53
CA PHE A 42 -8.20 -0.04 -4.92
C PHE A 42 -9.14 -1.25 -4.90
N GLN A 43 -8.99 -2.18 -5.85
CA GLN A 43 -9.97 -3.23 -6.08
C GLN A 43 -9.34 -4.60 -6.31
N PHE A 44 -10.03 -5.66 -5.88
CA PHE A 44 -9.60 -7.03 -6.13
C PHE A 44 -9.69 -7.34 -7.63
N ARG A 45 -8.55 -7.63 -8.25
CA ARG A 45 -8.40 -7.78 -9.69
C ARG A 45 -7.44 -8.91 -10.05
N TYR A 46 -7.69 -9.51 -11.20
CA TYR A 46 -6.79 -10.49 -11.80
C TYR A 46 -5.70 -9.78 -12.61
N SER A 47 -4.44 -10.08 -12.32
CA SER A 47 -3.29 -9.64 -13.11
C SER A 47 -2.87 -10.77 -14.05
N LYS A 48 -2.78 -10.47 -15.35
CA LYS A 48 -2.26 -11.42 -16.35
C LYS A 48 -0.76 -11.68 -16.18
N THR A 49 -0.01 -10.66 -15.73
CA THR A 49 1.44 -10.75 -15.51
C THR A 49 1.78 -11.67 -14.35
N VAL A 50 1.05 -11.54 -13.24
CA VAL A 50 1.24 -12.36 -12.02
C VAL A 50 0.46 -13.67 -12.09
N GLN A 51 -0.48 -13.80 -13.03
CA GLN A 51 -1.44 -14.91 -13.15
C GLN A 51 -2.25 -15.18 -11.86
N GLY A 52 -2.53 -14.14 -11.08
CA GLY A 52 -3.21 -14.22 -9.78
C GLY A 52 -4.13 -13.03 -9.52
N LYS A 53 -4.86 -13.08 -8.40
CA LYS A 53 -5.69 -11.97 -7.93
C LYS A 53 -5.13 -11.33 -6.66
N TYR A 54 -5.14 -10.02 -6.63
CA TYR A 54 -4.82 -9.20 -5.46
C TYR A 54 -5.61 -7.88 -5.54
N TYR A 55 -5.64 -7.14 -4.44
CA TYR A 55 -6.17 -5.78 -4.40
C TYR A 55 -5.16 -4.85 -5.06
N ALA A 56 -5.50 -4.42 -6.28
CA ALA A 56 -4.65 -3.58 -7.11
C ALA A 56 -5.22 -2.17 -7.20
N ASN A 57 -4.33 -1.21 -7.43
CA ASN A 57 -4.72 0.12 -7.89
C ASN A 57 -5.13 0.04 -9.37
N ILE A 58 -6.28 0.61 -9.73
CA ILE A 58 -6.73 0.68 -11.14
C ILE A 58 -6.90 2.12 -11.62
N CYS A 59 -6.71 2.31 -12.92
CA CYS A 59 -7.03 3.57 -13.55
C CYS A 59 -8.53 3.84 -13.55
N PRO A 60 -9.01 4.96 -12.97
CA PRO A 60 -10.43 5.29 -12.98
C PRO A 60 -10.96 5.54 -14.39
N SER A 61 -10.10 5.92 -15.34
CA SER A 61 -10.51 6.24 -16.71
C SER A 61 -10.56 5.03 -17.63
N CYS A 62 -9.58 4.12 -17.56
CA CYS A 62 -9.48 2.98 -18.49
C CYS A 62 -9.56 1.59 -17.80
N GLY A 63 -9.56 1.54 -16.47
CA GLY A 63 -9.63 0.29 -15.71
C GLY A 63 -8.36 -0.56 -15.70
N MET A 64 -7.26 -0.08 -16.32
CA MET A 64 -5.98 -0.78 -16.33
C MET A 64 -5.40 -0.88 -14.91
N LEU A 65 -4.84 -2.04 -14.55
CA LEU A 65 -4.10 -2.19 -13.29
C LEU A 65 -2.80 -1.39 -13.33
N SER A 66 -2.54 -0.64 -12.27
CA SER A 66 -1.19 -0.25 -11.88
C SER A 66 -0.60 -1.41 -11.09
N GLY A 67 0.21 -2.24 -11.77
CA GLY A 67 0.77 -3.43 -11.17
C GLY A 67 1.75 -3.11 -10.04
N ASP A 68 1.69 -3.88 -8.96
CA ASP A 68 2.48 -3.64 -7.76
C ASP A 68 4.00 -3.63 -8.02
N PHE A 69 4.50 -4.35 -9.03
CA PHE A 69 5.89 -4.27 -9.46
C PHE A 69 6.34 -2.82 -9.72
N PHE A 70 5.57 -2.06 -10.50
CA PHE A 70 5.90 -0.66 -10.83
C PHE A 70 5.66 0.31 -9.68
N LEU A 71 4.90 -0.10 -8.67
CA LEU A 71 4.58 0.74 -7.53
C LEU A 71 5.54 0.50 -6.36
N HIS A 72 6.09 -0.71 -6.22
CA HIS A 72 6.79 -1.16 -5.01
C HIS A 72 8.20 -1.72 -5.26
N SER A 73 8.60 -2.11 -6.49
CA SER A 73 9.79 -2.94 -6.68
C SER A 73 11.05 -2.22 -7.15
N GLU A 74 10.95 -0.98 -7.63
CA GLU A 74 12.11 -0.22 -8.13
C GLU A 74 12.39 1.03 -7.27
N PRO A 75 13.66 1.36 -6.96
CA PRO A 75 14.01 2.61 -6.28
C PRO A 75 13.43 3.82 -7.02
N GLY A 76 12.75 4.71 -6.28
CA GLY A 76 12.05 5.87 -6.83
C GLY A 76 10.63 5.58 -7.31
N ALA A 77 10.17 4.32 -7.23
CA ALA A 77 8.76 4.00 -7.41
C ALA A 77 7.91 4.65 -6.30
N PRO A 78 6.61 4.90 -6.54
CA PRO A 78 5.76 5.61 -5.58
C PRO A 78 5.81 5.09 -4.14
N PHE A 79 5.90 3.76 -3.95
CA PHE A 79 5.97 3.12 -2.62
C PHE A 79 7.34 2.48 -2.34
N PHE A 80 8.37 2.93 -3.04
CA PHE A 80 9.78 2.69 -2.75
C PHE A 80 10.57 4.02 -2.89
N PRO A 81 10.26 5.04 -2.07
CA PRO A 81 11.08 6.23 -2.02
C PRO A 81 12.49 5.92 -1.51
N THR A 82 13.43 6.69 -2.02
CA THR A 82 14.88 6.59 -1.75
C THR A 82 15.41 7.79 -0.97
N CYS A 83 14.66 8.89 -0.91
CA CYS A 83 14.97 10.06 -0.11
C CYS A 83 13.71 10.69 0.52
N GLU A 84 13.93 11.63 1.45
CA GLU A 84 12.86 12.34 2.16
C GLU A 84 11.97 13.14 1.21
N GLU A 85 12.54 13.70 0.13
CA GLU A 85 11.80 14.50 -0.84
C GLU A 85 10.76 13.65 -1.59
N GLU A 86 11.14 12.43 -1.99
CA GLU A 86 10.24 11.47 -2.62
C GLU A 86 9.15 11.01 -1.64
N ALA A 87 9.51 10.68 -0.41
CA ALA A 87 8.53 10.33 0.62
C ALA A 87 7.57 11.49 0.93
N GLY A 88 8.04 12.74 0.89
CA GLY A 88 7.24 13.94 1.07
C GLY A 88 6.22 14.22 -0.06
N LEU A 89 6.26 13.47 -1.16
CA LEU A 89 5.20 13.51 -2.19
C LEU A 89 3.97 12.66 -1.80
N LEU A 90 4.12 11.75 -0.83
CA LEU A 90 3.06 10.87 -0.39
C LEU A 90 2.15 11.54 0.65
N TYR A 91 0.92 11.04 0.74
CA TYR A 91 -0.02 11.35 1.80
C TYR A 91 -0.22 10.12 2.69
N LEU A 92 -0.27 10.34 4.00
CA LEU A 92 -0.44 9.28 4.99
C LEU A 92 -1.72 9.51 5.80
N ALA A 93 -2.60 8.52 5.83
CA ALA A 93 -3.79 8.51 6.65
C ALA A 93 -3.75 7.29 7.59
N GLU A 94 -3.96 7.52 8.88
CA GLU A 94 -4.04 6.41 9.84
C GLU A 94 -5.41 5.73 9.73
N ILE A 95 -5.41 4.40 9.74
CA ILE A 95 -6.64 3.61 9.79
C ILE A 95 -6.99 3.42 11.27
N PRO A 96 -8.18 3.86 11.73
CA PRO A 96 -8.55 3.76 13.15
C PRO A 96 -8.83 2.30 13.50
N MET A 97 -7.80 1.60 13.99
CA MET A 97 -7.86 0.18 14.35
C MET A 97 -7.95 0.02 15.87
N GLN A 98 -8.91 -0.80 16.31
CA GLN A 98 -9.10 -1.10 17.73
C GLN A 98 -8.25 -2.29 18.22
N ARG A 99 -7.76 -3.11 17.28
CA ARG A 99 -7.01 -4.33 17.53
C ARG A 99 -6.11 -4.66 16.35
N PRO A 100 -5.06 -5.48 16.54
CA PRO A 100 -4.28 -6.03 15.44
C PRO A 100 -5.19 -6.76 14.44
N VAL A 101 -4.81 -6.69 13.17
CA VAL A 101 -5.54 -7.31 12.06
C VAL A 101 -4.68 -8.30 11.32
N ARG A 102 -5.32 -9.29 10.70
CA ARG A 102 -4.65 -10.25 9.81
C ARG A 102 -4.83 -9.82 8.37
N ILE A 103 -3.73 -9.61 7.67
CA ILE A 103 -3.68 -9.28 6.24
C ILE A 103 -2.83 -10.35 5.56
N ARG A 104 -3.30 -10.87 4.43
CA ARG A 104 -2.49 -11.77 3.59
C ARG A 104 -1.96 -10.95 2.44
N ALA A 105 -0.65 -10.68 2.46
CA ALA A 105 0.03 -9.82 1.50
C ALA A 105 1.52 -10.21 1.44
N GLY A 106 2.21 -9.76 0.39
CA GLY A 106 3.65 -9.57 0.45
C GLY A 106 3.99 -8.30 1.22
N PHE A 107 5.26 -8.14 1.56
CA PHE A 107 5.76 -6.90 2.14
C PHE A 107 7.22 -6.68 1.80
N HIS A 108 7.63 -5.42 1.83
CA HIS A 108 9.03 -5.03 1.77
C HIS A 108 9.40 -4.14 2.96
N MET A 109 10.68 -4.22 3.32
CA MET A 109 11.29 -3.56 4.46
C MET A 109 12.22 -2.43 4.00
N GLY A 110 12.69 -1.59 4.92
CA GLY A 110 13.74 -0.59 4.68
C GLY A 110 13.27 0.79 4.21
N THR A 111 12.09 0.91 3.58
CA THR A 111 11.54 2.22 3.15
C THR A 111 10.35 2.69 3.99
N GLY A 112 9.73 1.79 4.77
CA GLY A 112 8.52 2.11 5.53
C GLY A 112 8.72 3.24 6.55
N GLU A 113 9.87 3.28 7.22
CA GLU A 113 10.24 4.37 8.14
C GLU A 113 10.35 5.72 7.42
N LEU A 114 10.94 5.74 6.23
CA LEU A 114 11.07 6.95 5.43
C LEU A 114 9.69 7.51 5.06
N ILE A 115 8.75 6.63 4.68
CA ILE A 115 7.36 7.03 4.43
C ILE A 115 6.70 7.52 5.73
N LEU A 116 6.83 6.78 6.83
CA LEU A 116 6.17 7.09 8.10
C LEU A 116 6.58 8.47 8.66
N ASN A 117 7.85 8.83 8.46
CA ASN A 117 8.45 10.04 9.02
C ASN A 117 8.29 11.27 8.13
N HIS A 118 8.22 11.12 6.80
CA HIS A 118 8.27 12.25 5.86
C HIS A 118 7.00 12.43 5.01
N ALA A 119 6.11 11.46 4.93
CA ALA A 119 4.84 11.62 4.21
C ALA A 119 3.91 12.65 4.88
N LYS A 120 3.11 13.34 4.05
CA LYS A 120 2.18 14.36 4.52
C LYS A 120 0.96 13.74 5.18
N ARG A 121 0.81 13.93 6.50
CA ARG A 121 -0.34 13.40 7.25
C ARG A 121 -1.65 14.10 6.85
N ILE A 122 -2.70 13.31 6.63
CA ILE A 122 -4.05 13.76 6.30
C ILE A 122 -5.08 13.06 7.19
N ALA A 123 -6.25 13.68 7.36
CA ALA A 123 -7.38 13.16 8.14
C ALA A 123 -8.28 12.21 7.31
#